data_AF-A0A1U7JF32-F1
#
_entry.id   AF-A0A1U7JF32-F1
#
_cell.length_a   1.000
_cell.length_b   1.000
_cell.length_c   1.000
_cell.angle_alpha   90.00
_cell.angle_beta   90.00
_cell.angle_gamma   90.00
#
_symmetry.space_group_name_H-M   'P 1'
#
loop_
_entity.id
_entity.type
_entity.pdbx_description
1 polymer ?
#
loop_
_entity_poly.entity_id
_entity_poly.type
_entity_poly.pdbx_seq_one_letter_code
_entity_poly.pdbx_strand_id
1 'polypeptide(L)'
;MNNRQDVNTEHLSNIDPVFVDLFVVFSRFEHALIFADYVHQTRRGAEVNWDAFYRHIDQLDLVEMREKCPTIVEYPPKVLQKEEDKLVWKMKFEEISSQKDIFKAAKAVRNNLFHGGKTTYSNHDEWERQKTLVTEAKNLILYIVSKMPEVKKIFEEPLP
;
A
#
# COMPACT_ATOMS: atom_id res chain seq x y z
N MET A 1 -20.91 24.16 -27.11
CA MET A 1 -19.49 23.78 -27.30
C MET A 1 -18.83 23.87 -25.94
N ASN A 2 -18.46 22.74 -25.34
CA ASN A 2 -17.70 22.71 -24.09
C ASN A 2 -16.47 21.83 -24.31
N ASN A 3 -15.31 22.48 -24.36
CA ASN A 3 -13.98 21.86 -24.39
C ASN A 3 -13.83 20.93 -23.16
N ARG A 4 -14.12 19.64 -23.32
CA ARG A 4 -13.32 18.64 -22.60
C ARG A 4 -11.98 18.63 -23.31
N GLN A 5 -10.97 19.21 -22.68
CA GLN A 5 -9.60 18.94 -23.12
C GLN A 5 -9.40 17.43 -23.11
N ASP A 6 -9.03 16.89 -24.26
CA ASP A 6 -8.71 15.49 -24.48
C ASP A 6 -7.51 15.11 -23.61
N VAL A 7 -7.79 14.62 -22.39
CA VAL A 7 -6.75 14.05 -21.54
C VAL A 7 -6.25 12.79 -22.24
N ASN A 8 -4.99 12.78 -22.68
CA ASN A 8 -4.38 11.59 -23.25
C ASN A 8 -4.20 10.53 -22.15
N THR A 9 -5.00 9.46 -22.21
CA THR A 9 -4.94 8.33 -21.29
C THR A 9 -4.24 7.10 -21.86
N GLU A 10 -3.65 7.15 -23.06
CA GLU A 10 -3.01 5.99 -23.70
C GLU A 10 -1.91 5.38 -22.83
N HIS A 11 -1.19 6.22 -22.08
CA HIS A 11 -0.17 5.78 -21.13
C HIS A 11 -0.74 4.94 -19.96
N LEU A 12 -2.02 5.11 -19.61
CA LEU A 12 -2.69 4.31 -18.58
C LEU A 12 -2.99 2.88 -19.06
N SER A 13 -3.15 2.69 -20.37
CA SER A 13 -3.41 1.39 -20.99
C SER A 13 -2.25 0.40 -20.86
N ASN A 14 -1.05 0.91 -20.55
CA ASN A 14 0.19 0.13 -20.43
C ASN A 14 0.61 -0.10 -18.96
N ILE A 15 -0.32 0.04 -18.01
CA ILE A 15 -0.01 -0.24 -16.61
C ILE A 15 0.27 -1.74 -16.41
N ASP A 16 1.38 -2.06 -15.74
CA ASP A 16 1.68 -3.45 -15.40
C ASP A 16 0.58 -4.01 -14.48
N PRO A 17 0.00 -5.19 -14.79
CA PRO A 17 -1.06 -5.81 -14.00
C PRO A 17 -0.75 -5.93 -12.50
N VAL A 18 0.53 -6.08 -12.12
CA VAL A 18 0.92 -6.19 -10.71
C VAL A 18 0.53 -4.96 -9.89
N PHE A 19 0.51 -3.78 -10.52
CA PHE A 19 0.10 -2.54 -9.86
C PHE A 19 -1.41 -2.46 -9.67
N VAL A 20 -2.18 -2.95 -10.64
CA VAL A 20 -3.64 -3.05 -10.55
C VAL A 20 -4.02 -4.07 -9.48
N ASP A 21 -3.32 -5.20 -9.42
CA ASP A 21 -3.52 -6.22 -8.39
C ASP A 21 -3.36 -5.66 -6.98
N LEU A 22 -2.25 -4.96 -6.70
CA LEU A 22 -2.04 -4.37 -5.38
C LEU A 22 -3.14 -3.35 -5.06
N PHE A 23 -3.56 -2.55 -6.05
CA PHE A 23 -4.65 -1.60 -5.86
C PHE A 23 -5.95 -2.28 -5.45
N VAL A 24 -6.36 -3.33 -6.16
CA VAL A 24 -7.58 -4.08 -5.86
C VAL A 24 -7.47 -4.77 -4.50
N VAL A 25 -6.35 -5.44 -4.22
CA VAL A 25 -6.11 -6.11 -2.93
C VAL A 25 -6.13 -5.11 -1.78
N PHE A 26 -5.44 -3.97 -1.90
CA PHE A 26 -5.41 -2.96 -0.85
C PHE A 26 -6.79 -2.32 -0.64
N SER A 27 -7.51 -2.02 -1.72
CA SER A 27 -8.87 -1.44 -1.63
C SER A 27 -9.83 -2.43 -0.97
N ARG A 28 -9.74 -3.72 -1.32
CA ARG A 28 -10.56 -4.77 -0.69
C ARG A 28 -10.21 -4.96 0.78
N PHE A 29 -8.92 -4.85 1.11
CA PHE A 29 -8.44 -4.89 2.48
C PHE A 29 -8.95 -3.72 3.33
N GLU A 30 -8.90 -2.49 2.82
CA GLU A 30 -9.46 -1.31 3.52
C GLU A 30 -10.95 -1.47 3.78
N HIS A 31 -11.71 -1.95 2.79
CA HIS A 31 -13.12 -2.27 2.96
C HIS A 31 -13.33 -3.33 4.05
N ALA A 32 -12.59 -4.43 4.00
CA ALA A 32 -12.72 -5.51 4.97
C ALA A 32 -12.41 -5.04 6.40
N LEU A 33 -11.40 -4.19 6.59
CA LEU A 33 -11.09 -3.58 7.88
C LEU A 33 -12.24 -2.72 8.42
N ILE A 34 -12.86 -1.89 7.57
CA ILE A 34 -13.99 -1.05 7.98
C ILE A 34 -15.15 -1.89 8.51
N PHE A 35 -15.51 -2.97 7.79
CA PHE A 35 -16.62 -3.84 8.17
C PHE A 35 -16.26 -4.85 9.28
N ALA A 36 -14.98 -5.01 9.58
CA ALA A 36 -14.46 -5.79 10.70
C ALA A 36 -14.25 -4.94 11.98
N ASP A 37 -14.90 -3.78 12.09
CA ASP A 37 -14.85 -2.88 13.25
C ASP A 37 -13.50 -2.14 13.46
N TYR A 38 -12.59 -2.19 12.49
CA TYR A 38 -11.39 -1.34 12.46
C TYR A 38 -11.70 0.00 11.78
N VAL A 39 -12.72 0.70 12.29
CA VAL A 39 -13.30 1.91 11.67
C VAL A 39 -13.37 3.08 12.66
N HIS A 40 -13.26 4.30 12.15
CA HIS A 40 -13.68 5.49 12.89
C HIS A 40 -14.50 6.43 11.99
N GLN A 41 -15.43 7.15 12.61
CA GLN A 41 -16.20 8.19 11.93
C GLN A 41 -15.35 9.47 11.79
N THR A 42 -15.19 9.95 10.57
CA THR A 42 -14.65 11.29 10.28
C THR A 42 -15.77 12.24 9.83
N ARG A 43 -15.45 13.52 9.62
CA ARG A 43 -16.38 14.48 9.02
C ARG A 43 -16.78 14.11 7.58
N ARG A 44 -16.04 13.21 6.93
CA ARG A 44 -16.21 12.83 5.51
C ARG A 44 -16.82 11.44 5.32
N GLY A 45 -16.93 10.65 6.39
CA GLY A 45 -17.48 9.30 6.34
C GLY A 45 -16.75 8.33 7.25
N ALA A 46 -16.94 7.04 6.98
CA ALA A 46 -16.25 5.98 7.68
C ALA A 46 -14.86 5.75 7.05
N GLU A 47 -13.81 5.72 7.86
CA GLU A 47 -12.44 5.48 7.44
C GLU A 47 -11.79 4.41 8.31
N VAL A 48 -10.78 3.72 7.77
CA VAL A 48 -10.02 2.71 8.52
C VAL A 48 -9.33 3.35 9.73
N ASN A 49 -9.60 2.79 10.92
CA ASN A 49 -8.88 3.11 12.13
C ASN A 49 -7.54 2.35 12.16
N TRP A 50 -6.52 2.96 11.55
CA TRP A 50 -5.19 2.37 11.46
C TRP A 50 -4.57 2.08 12.82
N ASP A 51 -4.83 2.89 13.85
CA ASP A 51 -4.29 2.64 15.19
C ASP A 51 -4.92 1.41 15.85
N ALA A 52 -6.22 1.18 15.64
CA ALA A 52 -6.87 -0.07 16.07
C ALA A 52 -6.28 -1.28 15.36
N PHE A 53 -6.10 -1.17 14.03
CA PHE A 53 -5.46 -2.22 13.24
C PHE A 53 -4.01 -2.48 13.69
N TYR A 54 -3.23 -1.44 13.99
CA TYR A 54 -1.85 -1.57 14.42
C TYR A 54 -1.70 -2.36 15.71
N ARG A 55 -2.59 -2.14 16.68
CA ARG A 55 -2.60 -2.94 17.93
C ARG A 55 -2.84 -4.43 17.70
N HIS A 56 -3.54 -4.78 16.62
CA HIS A 56 -3.77 -6.18 16.27
C HIS A 56 -2.55 -6.79 15.58
N ILE A 57 -1.97 -6.11 14.58
CA ILE A 57 -0.83 -6.69 13.84
C ILE A 57 0.43 -6.85 14.71
N ASP A 58 0.56 -6.08 15.79
CA ASP A 58 1.66 -6.27 16.77
C ASP A 58 1.63 -7.66 17.42
N GLN A 59 0.51 -8.40 17.31
CA GLN A 59 0.36 -9.78 17.78
C GLN A 59 0.77 -10.82 16.72
N LEU A 60 0.99 -10.42 15.47
CA LEU A 60 1.42 -11.31 14.40
C LEU A 60 2.91 -11.62 14.51
N ASP A 61 3.34 -12.75 13.95
CA ASP A 61 4.73 -13.15 13.96
C ASP A 61 5.59 -12.23 13.08
N LEU A 62 6.57 -11.56 13.70
CA LEU A 62 7.45 -10.61 13.01
C LEU A 62 8.33 -11.29 11.96
N VAL A 63 8.77 -12.52 12.21
CA VAL A 63 9.64 -13.27 11.30
C VAL A 63 8.85 -13.66 10.05
N GLU A 64 7.65 -14.23 10.23
CA GLU A 64 6.76 -14.56 9.10
C GLU A 64 6.42 -13.32 8.28
N MET A 65 6.18 -12.16 8.91
CA MET A 65 5.93 -10.91 8.18
C MET A 65 7.15 -10.46 7.37
N ARG A 66 8.37 -10.55 7.93
CA ARG A 66 9.61 -10.21 7.22
C ARG A 66 9.85 -11.11 6.01
N GLU A 67 9.56 -12.40 6.13
CA GLU A 67 9.67 -13.36 5.02
C GLU A 67 8.74 -13.03 3.84
N LYS A 68 7.61 -12.35 4.07
CA LYS A 68 6.72 -11.93 2.98
C LYS A 68 7.21 -10.69 2.23
N CYS A 69 8.14 -9.94 2.82
CA CYS A 69 8.54 -8.65 2.29
C CYS A 69 10.03 -8.30 2.54
N PRO A 70 10.97 -9.18 2.14
CA PRO A 70 12.39 -8.99 2.42
C PRO A 70 12.94 -7.67 1.84
N THR A 71 12.54 -7.29 0.63
CA THR A 71 13.00 -6.05 -0.02
C THR A 71 12.45 -4.81 0.69
N ILE A 72 11.19 -4.82 1.14
CA ILE A 72 10.61 -3.71 1.92
C ILE A 72 11.37 -3.53 3.24
N VAL A 73 11.78 -4.63 3.87
CA VAL A 73 12.50 -4.62 5.15
C VAL A 73 13.92 -4.12 4.99
N GLU A 74 14.66 -4.65 4.00
CA GLU A 74 16.08 -4.35 3.78
C GLU A 74 16.26 -2.98 3.10
N TYR A 75 15.37 -2.63 2.18
CA TYR A 75 15.43 -1.40 1.38
C TYR A 75 14.05 -0.70 1.33
N PRO A 76 13.60 -0.09 2.45
CA PRO A 76 12.26 0.47 2.54
C PRO A 76 11.99 1.58 1.50
N PRO A 77 10.72 1.77 1.10
CA PRO A 77 10.37 2.79 0.13
C PRO A 77 10.57 4.20 0.71
N LYS A 78 11.06 5.11 -0.14
CA LYS A 78 10.97 6.56 0.12
C LYS A 78 9.52 6.99 0.16
N VAL A 79 9.22 8.11 0.81
CA VAL A 79 7.91 8.75 0.76
C VAL A 79 8.03 10.17 0.24
N LEU A 80 7.00 10.63 -0.47
CA LEU A 80 6.87 12.01 -0.89
C LEU A 80 6.46 12.87 0.32
N GLN A 81 7.26 13.87 0.65
CA GLN A 81 6.95 14.85 1.69
C GLN A 81 7.00 16.26 1.11
N LYS A 82 6.22 17.17 1.71
CA LYS A 82 6.32 18.60 1.46
C LYS A 82 7.24 19.20 2.51
N GLU A 83 8.36 19.77 2.07
CA GLU A 83 9.28 20.53 2.91
C GLU A 83 9.34 21.95 2.39
N GLU A 84 9.00 22.92 3.25
CA GLU A 84 8.82 24.31 2.86
C GLU A 84 7.89 24.39 1.64
N ASP A 85 8.43 24.84 0.49
CA ASP A 85 7.72 25.01 -0.77
C ASP A 85 8.06 23.95 -1.84
N LYS A 86 8.70 22.85 -1.45
CA LYS A 86 9.20 21.81 -2.37
C LYS A 86 8.77 20.41 -1.95
N LEU A 87 8.51 19.58 -2.96
CA LEU A 87 8.21 18.16 -2.78
C LEU A 87 9.51 17.36 -2.86
N VAL A 88 9.77 16.55 -1.84
CA VAL A 88 11.02 15.77 -1.71
C VAL A 88 10.72 14.30 -1.42
N TRP A 89 11.51 13.41 -2.00
CA TRP A 89 11.48 11.98 -1.73
C TRP A 89 12.51 11.64 -0.66
N LYS A 90 12.05 11.25 0.53
CA LYS A 90 12.93 10.93 1.66
C LYS A 90 12.70 9.53 2.21
N MET A 91 13.74 8.96 2.80
CA MET A 91 13.62 7.78 3.63
C MET A 91 12.77 8.15 4.85
N LYS A 92 11.63 7.48 5.01
CA LYS A 92 10.77 7.63 6.20
C LYS A 92 11.18 6.68 7.32
N PHE A 93 11.75 5.55 6.94
CA PHE A 93 12.13 4.46 7.83
C PHE A 93 13.65 4.42 7.85
N GLU A 94 14.24 4.74 9.00
CA GLU A 94 15.68 4.51 9.23
C GLU A 94 15.95 3.02 9.42
N GLU A 95 15.04 2.35 10.13
CA GLU A 95 15.05 0.90 10.33
C GLU A 95 13.60 0.37 10.40
N ILE A 96 13.39 -0.83 9.86
CA ILE A 96 12.14 -1.57 10.01
C ILE A 96 12.33 -2.56 11.17
N SER A 97 11.84 -2.20 12.36
CA SER A 97 12.02 -2.98 13.60
C SER A 97 10.76 -3.68 14.09
N SER A 98 9.57 -3.24 13.64
CA SER A 98 8.28 -3.74 14.12
C SER A 98 7.32 -4.14 12.99
N GLN A 99 6.28 -4.91 13.33
CA GLN A 99 5.17 -5.29 12.45
C GLN A 99 4.46 -4.04 11.90
N LYS A 100 4.27 -3.05 12.77
CA LYS A 100 3.75 -1.73 12.41
C LYS A 100 4.60 -1.02 11.37
N ASP A 101 5.92 -1.05 11.49
CA ASP A 101 6.81 -0.40 10.52
C ASP A 101 6.81 -1.12 9.18
N ILE A 102 6.82 -2.46 9.20
CA ILE A 102 6.66 -3.29 7.99
C ILE A 102 5.38 -2.89 7.23
N PHE A 103 4.24 -2.83 7.94
CA PHE A 103 2.98 -2.48 7.28
C PHE A 103 2.94 -1.02 6.81
N LYS A 104 3.48 -0.08 7.60
CA LYS A 104 3.59 1.33 7.17
C LYS A 104 4.44 1.47 5.91
N ALA A 105 5.49 0.67 5.77
CA ALA A 105 6.33 0.64 4.58
C ALA A 105 5.56 0.08 3.37
N ALA A 106 4.81 -1.02 3.53
CA ALA A 106 3.91 -1.53 2.48
C ALA A 106 2.85 -0.49 2.06
N LYS A 107 2.27 0.25 3.02
CA LYS A 107 1.35 1.37 2.73
C LYS A 107 2.04 2.51 1.97
N ALA A 108 3.32 2.78 2.25
CA ALA A 108 4.12 3.72 1.48
C ALA A 108 4.35 3.24 0.04
N VAL A 109 4.62 1.94 -0.20
CA VAL A 109 4.67 1.37 -1.56
C VAL A 109 3.37 1.66 -2.32
N ARG A 110 2.22 1.40 -1.70
CA ARG A 110 0.90 1.70 -2.27
C ARG A 110 0.74 3.19 -2.58
N ASN A 111 1.12 4.09 -1.68
CA ASN A 111 1.02 5.54 -1.93
C ASN A 111 1.95 6.00 -3.07
N ASN A 112 3.15 5.44 -3.16
CA ASN A 112 4.11 5.78 -4.21
C ASN A 112 3.64 5.36 -5.60
N LEU A 113 2.83 4.29 -5.70
CA LEU A 113 2.17 3.90 -6.93
C LEU A 113 1.27 5.01 -7.50
N PHE A 114 0.55 5.75 -6.65
CA PHE A 114 -0.44 6.75 -7.09
C PHE A 114 0.10 8.18 -7.16
N HIS A 115 1.12 8.53 -6.37
CA HIS A 115 1.64 9.90 -6.31
C HIS A 115 2.76 10.18 -7.32
N GLY A 116 2.97 9.31 -8.31
CA GLY A 116 3.84 9.63 -9.44
C GLY A 116 5.32 9.72 -9.09
N GLY A 117 5.77 9.15 -7.95
CA GLY A 117 7.21 8.93 -7.69
C GLY A 117 7.90 8.04 -8.70
N LYS A 118 7.11 7.54 -9.67
CA LYS A 118 7.50 6.62 -10.71
C LYS A 118 7.91 7.26 -12.03
N THR A 119 7.75 8.59 -12.18
CA THR A 119 8.15 9.30 -13.40
C THR A 119 9.63 9.68 -13.44
N THR A 120 10.39 9.40 -12.39
CA THR A 120 11.84 9.65 -12.31
C THR A 120 12.71 8.40 -12.46
N TYR A 121 12.13 7.23 -12.76
CA TYR A 121 12.93 6.02 -12.92
C TYR A 121 13.65 6.03 -14.26
N SER A 122 14.97 6.11 -14.17
CA SER A 122 15.85 6.37 -15.31
C SER A 122 16.44 5.09 -15.91
N ASN A 123 16.18 3.93 -15.30
CA ASN A 123 16.69 2.63 -15.74
C ASN A 123 15.78 1.43 -15.38
N HIS A 124 16.12 0.28 -15.96
CA HIS A 124 15.40 -1.00 -15.81
C HIS A 124 15.41 -1.53 -14.36
N ASP A 125 16.50 -1.35 -13.62
CA ASP A 125 16.67 -1.92 -12.29
C ASP A 125 15.72 -1.28 -11.27
N GLU A 126 15.50 0.03 -11.38
CA GLU A 126 14.51 0.74 -10.56
C GLU A 126 13.09 0.23 -10.83
N TRP A 127 12.76 -0.10 -12.08
CA TRP A 127 11.46 -0.65 -12.45
C TRP A 127 11.21 -2.04 -11.83
N GLU A 128 12.17 -2.97 -11.96
CA GLU A 128 12.05 -4.31 -11.37
C GLU A 128 11.93 -4.23 -9.86
N ARG A 129 12.72 -3.39 -9.20
CA ARG A 129 12.61 -3.17 -7.76
C ARG A 129 11.21 -2.71 -7.36
N GLN A 130 10.57 -1.83 -8.13
CA GLN A 130 9.20 -1.41 -7.82
C GLN A 130 8.19 -2.55 -7.94
N LYS A 131 8.32 -3.41 -8.96
CA LYS A 131 7.46 -4.60 -9.08
C LYS A 131 7.66 -5.54 -7.90
N THR A 132 8.90 -5.73 -7.45
CA THR A 132 9.21 -6.50 -6.24
C THR A 132 8.54 -5.90 -5.01
N LEU A 133 8.73 -4.60 -4.74
CA LEU A 133 8.11 -3.92 -3.60
C LEU A 133 6.58 -4.03 -3.61
N VAL A 134 5.95 -3.90 -4.79
CA VAL A 134 4.50 -4.01 -4.95
C VAL A 134 4.01 -5.43 -4.71
N THR A 135 4.75 -6.43 -5.23
CA THR A 135 4.45 -7.84 -5.01
C THR A 135 4.57 -8.22 -3.54
N GLU A 136 5.63 -7.76 -2.87
CA GLU A 136 5.84 -7.97 -1.44
C GLU A 136 4.76 -7.30 -0.59
N ALA A 137 4.38 -6.06 -0.91
CA ALA A 137 3.28 -5.38 -0.23
C ALA A 137 1.95 -6.15 -0.38
N LYS A 138 1.68 -6.69 -1.58
CA LYS A 138 0.50 -7.53 -1.83
C LYS A 138 0.55 -8.81 -0.98
N ASN A 139 1.67 -9.52 -1.01
CA ASN A 139 1.86 -10.77 -0.27
C ASN A 139 1.72 -10.57 1.25
N LEU A 140 2.28 -9.48 1.77
CA LEU A 140 2.13 -9.09 3.17
C LEU A 140 0.66 -8.88 3.55
N ILE A 141 -0.11 -8.18 2.71
CA ILE A 141 -1.54 -7.94 2.97
C ILE A 141 -2.32 -9.26 2.97
N LEU A 142 -2.10 -10.12 1.97
CA LEU A 142 -2.76 -11.42 1.90
C LEU A 142 -2.41 -12.32 3.09
N TYR A 143 -1.15 -12.26 3.55
CA TYR A 143 -0.73 -12.92 4.78
C TYR A 143 -1.49 -12.39 6.00
N ILE A 144 -1.55 -11.06 6.19
CA ILE A 144 -2.28 -10.45 7.32
C ILE A 144 -3.75 -10.86 7.28
N VAL A 145 -4.39 -10.78 6.12
CA VAL A 145 -5.78 -11.23 5.91
C VAL A 145 -5.94 -12.69 6.33
N SER A 146 -5.02 -13.58 5.94
CA SER A 146 -5.08 -14.99 6.31
C SER A 146 -5.02 -15.25 7.83
N LYS A 147 -4.47 -14.31 8.60
CA LYS A 147 -4.32 -14.40 10.07
C LYS A 147 -5.46 -13.72 10.84
N MET A 148 -6.34 -13.00 10.16
CA MET A 148 -7.47 -12.25 10.76
C MET A 148 -8.80 -12.81 10.23
N PRO A 149 -9.40 -13.82 10.87
CA PRO A 149 -10.58 -14.52 10.35
C PRO A 149 -11.77 -13.59 10.06
N GLU A 150 -11.98 -12.58 10.90
CA GLU A 150 -13.04 -11.58 10.75
C GLU A 150 -12.84 -10.72 9.50
N VAL A 151 -11.59 -10.32 9.23
CA VAL A 151 -11.23 -9.54 8.03
C VAL A 151 -11.28 -10.43 6.80
N LYS A 152 -10.76 -11.66 6.88
CA LYS A 152 -10.75 -12.64 5.80
C LYS A 152 -12.14 -12.90 5.25
N LYS A 153 -13.10 -13.14 6.14
CA LYS A 153 -14.49 -13.41 5.75
C LYS A 153 -15.05 -12.31 4.85
N ILE A 154 -14.86 -11.04 5.23
CA ILE A 154 -15.34 -9.90 4.45
C ILE A 154 -14.51 -9.72 3.18
N PHE A 155 -13.18 -9.86 3.27
CA PHE A 155 -12.27 -9.73 2.14
C PHE A 155 -12.65 -10.65 0.97
N GLU A 156 -13.04 -11.89 1.27
CA GLU A 156 -13.37 -12.93 0.30
C GLU A 156 -14.81 -12.84 -0.26
N GLU A 157 -15.68 -11.94 0.24
CA GLU A 157 -17.01 -11.79 -0.36
C GLU A 157 -16.87 -11.28 -1.82
N PRO A 158 -17.72 -11.74 -2.76
CA PRO A 158 -17.64 -11.31 -4.15
C PRO A 158 -17.76 -9.81 -4.31
N LEU A 159 -16.97 -9.24 -5.23
CA LEU A 159 -17.17 -7.87 -5.69
C LEU A 159 -18.46 -7.79 -6.54
N PRO A 160 -19.25 -6.72 -6.42
CA PRO A 160 -20.46 -6.51 -7.23
C PRO A 160 -20.15 -6.32 -8.71
#